data_AF-A0AAP4VIZ9-F1
#
_entry.id   AF-A0AAP4VIZ9-F1
#
_cell.length_a   1.000
_cell.length_b   1.000
_cell.length_c   1.000
_cell.angle_alpha   90.00
_cell.angle_beta   90.00
_cell.angle_gamma   90.00
#
_symmetry.space_group_name_H-M   'P 1'
#
loop_
_entity.id
_entity.type
_entity.pdbx_description
1 polymer ?
#
loop_
_entity_poly.entity_id
_entity_poly.type
_entity_poly.pdbx_seq_one_letter_code
_entity_poly.pdbx_strand_id
1 'polypeptide(L)'
;MERPEKADYTNERCSPPLDEHSSLQARVRRVEQEVGRLHNRLELKTQELAKLTRAIVNSSISHCDVEMRLQRELHAMYMGMGDTAMPMTDLPMRADSTGKLVTVELPYTTTILGVLFESMFTFWAGCDPRRLPKSSTVARAIDERLGFSAQPNGEASRSAQAYASAIRPDWVKDADRRHHRSGPRM
;
A
#
# COMPACT_ATOMS: atom_id res chain seq x y z
N MET A 1 37.42 -68.01 -76.26
CA MET A 1 37.00 -66.60 -76.20
C MET A 1 35.85 -66.55 -75.22
N GLU A 2 36.07 -66.03 -74.02
CA GLU A 2 35.04 -65.32 -73.22
C GLU A 2 35.67 -64.82 -71.90
N ARG A 3 35.68 -63.50 -71.79
CA ARG A 3 35.69 -62.68 -70.56
C ARG A 3 34.51 -61.70 -70.79
N PRO A 4 33.98 -60.98 -69.78
CA PRO A 4 34.19 -61.04 -68.32
C PRO A 4 32.86 -60.90 -67.54
N GLU A 5 32.90 -60.94 -66.20
CA GLU A 5 32.09 -59.99 -65.42
C GLU A 5 32.70 -59.82 -64.03
N LYS A 6 33.40 -58.70 -63.82
CA LYS A 6 33.70 -58.17 -62.49
C LYS A 6 32.57 -57.20 -62.16
N ALA A 7 31.71 -57.57 -61.22
CA ALA A 7 30.78 -56.64 -60.61
C ALA A 7 31.58 -55.69 -59.71
N ASP A 8 31.79 -54.47 -60.20
CA ASP A 8 32.35 -53.37 -59.44
C ASP A 8 31.20 -52.71 -58.68
N TYR A 9 31.07 -53.01 -57.38
CA TYR A 9 30.15 -52.29 -56.50
C TYR A 9 30.80 -50.96 -56.11
N THR A 10 30.72 -49.97 -56.99
CA THR A 10 31.01 -48.58 -56.61
C THR A 10 29.89 -48.07 -55.72
N ASN A 11 30.20 -48.05 -54.43
CA ASN A 11 29.51 -47.37 -53.34
C ASN A 11 29.29 -45.89 -53.71
N GLU A 12 28.12 -45.56 -54.28
CA GLU A 12 27.68 -44.18 -54.45
C GLU A 12 27.38 -43.58 -53.07
N ARG A 13 28.41 -43.01 -52.45
CA ARG A 13 28.25 -41.99 -51.43
C ARG A 13 27.62 -40.76 -52.08
N CYS A 14 26.29 -40.72 -52.04
CA CYS A 14 25.51 -39.53 -52.33
C CYS A 14 25.96 -38.42 -51.38
N SER A 15 26.81 -37.52 -51.87
CA SER A 15 27.25 -36.33 -51.14
C SER A 15 26.17 -35.26 -51.33
N PRO A 16 25.69 -34.62 -50.26
CA PRO A 16 24.69 -33.56 -50.39
C PRO A 16 25.24 -32.38 -51.19
N PRO A 17 24.39 -31.64 -51.93
CA PRO A 17 24.83 -30.50 -52.72
C PRO A 17 25.48 -29.43 -51.84
N LEU A 18 26.67 -28.97 -52.24
CA LEU A 18 27.50 -27.98 -51.53
C LEU A 18 26.72 -26.71 -51.14
N ASP A 19 25.70 -26.34 -51.92
CA ASP A 19 24.82 -25.19 -51.67
C ASP A 19 23.97 -25.33 -50.41
N GLU A 20 23.46 -26.52 -50.10
CA GLU A 20 22.65 -26.73 -48.88
C GLU A 20 23.51 -26.65 -47.63
N HIS A 21 24.73 -27.18 -47.68
CA HIS A 21 25.69 -27.06 -46.58
C HIS A 21 26.04 -25.60 -46.29
N SER A 22 26.25 -24.78 -47.32
CA SER A 22 26.56 -23.35 -47.15
C SER A 22 25.38 -22.55 -46.56
N SER A 23 24.15 -22.84 -47.01
CA SER A 23 22.92 -22.21 -46.50
C SER A 23 22.63 -22.60 -45.05
N LEU A 24 22.78 -23.88 -44.71
CA LEU A 24 22.68 -24.36 -43.33
C LEU A 24 23.75 -23.72 -42.45
N GLN A 25 24.99 -23.63 -42.92
CA GLN A 25 26.08 -23.00 -42.18
C GLN A 25 25.81 -21.49 -41.95
N ALA A 26 25.26 -20.78 -42.92
CA ALA A 26 24.87 -19.37 -42.76
C ALA A 26 23.74 -19.20 -41.74
N ARG A 27 22.76 -20.11 -41.72
CA ARG A 27 21.68 -20.11 -40.73
C ARG A 27 22.21 -20.41 -39.32
N VAL A 28 23.09 -21.40 -39.18
CA VAL A 28 23.72 -21.73 -37.89
C VAL A 28 24.47 -20.51 -37.35
N ARG A 29 25.33 -19.87 -38.17
CA ARG A 29 26.05 -18.65 -37.76
C ARG A 29 25.12 -17.52 -37.33
N ARG A 30 24.00 -17.32 -38.03
CA ARG A 30 23.00 -16.30 -37.66
C ARG A 30 22.36 -16.61 -36.31
N VAL A 31 22.00 -17.87 -36.06
CA VAL A 31 21.43 -18.31 -34.79
C VAL A 31 22.46 -18.16 -33.66
N GLU A 32 23.72 -18.56 -33.89
CA GLU A 32 24.80 -18.38 -32.91
C GLU A 32 25.02 -16.92 -32.54
N GLN A 33 24.99 -16.01 -33.52
CA GLN A 33 25.06 -14.57 -33.27
C GLN A 33 23.88 -14.06 -32.43
N GLU A 34 22.67 -14.51 -32.74
CA GLU A 34 21.46 -14.12 -32.00
C GLU A 34 21.46 -14.68 -30.58
N VAL A 35 21.89 -15.94 -30.40
CA VAL A 35 22.08 -16.56 -29.08
C VAL A 35 23.12 -15.78 -28.28
N GLY A 36 24.26 -15.42 -28.88
CA GLY A 36 25.27 -14.60 -28.21
C GLY A 36 24.74 -13.22 -27.80
N ARG A 37 23.97 -12.56 -28.66
CA ARG A 37 23.33 -11.27 -28.38
C ARG A 37 22.34 -11.37 -27.22
N LEU A 38 21.48 -12.39 -27.24
CA LEU A 38 20.50 -12.63 -26.19
C LEU A 38 21.17 -13.00 -24.87
N HIS A 39 22.23 -13.82 -24.90
CA HIS A 39 23.02 -14.18 -23.73
C HIS A 39 23.61 -12.95 -23.06
N ASN A 40 24.29 -12.08 -23.81
CA ASN A 40 24.88 -10.85 -23.27
C ASN A 40 23.80 -9.93 -22.67
N ARG A 41 22.63 -9.82 -23.32
CA ARG A 41 21.52 -9.02 -22.79
C ARG A 41 20.94 -9.61 -21.50
N LEU A 42 20.81 -10.93 -21.43
CA LEU A 42 20.36 -11.64 -20.23
C LEU A 42 21.35 -11.42 -19.09
N GLU A 43 22.65 -11.56 -19.35
CA GLU A 43 23.70 -11.38 -18.36
C GLU A 43 23.68 -9.96 -17.77
N LEU A 44 23.61 -8.94 -18.63
CA LEU A 44 23.48 -7.54 -18.20
C LEU A 44 22.24 -7.32 -17.32
N LYS A 45 21.10 -7.92 -17.69
CA LYS A 45 19.87 -7.81 -16.90
C LYS A 45 19.98 -8.56 -15.57
N THR A 46 20.63 -9.71 -15.54
CA THR A 46 20.91 -10.46 -14.30
C THR A 46 21.80 -9.64 -13.36
N GLN A 47 22.83 -8.98 -13.89
CA GLN A 47 23.69 -8.08 -13.10
C GLN A 47 22.93 -6.87 -12.56
N GLU A 48 22.06 -6.26 -13.38
CA GLU A 48 21.22 -5.14 -12.99
C GLU A 48 20.24 -5.54 -11.87
N LEU A 49 19.55 -6.68 -12.03
CA LEU A 49 18.68 -7.24 -11.00
C LEU A 49 19.43 -7.53 -9.70
N ALA A 50 20.62 -8.11 -9.77
CA ALA A 50 21.44 -8.37 -8.58
C ALA A 50 21.81 -7.07 -7.83
N LYS A 51 22.11 -6.00 -8.56
CA LYS A 51 22.38 -4.67 -7.96
C LYS A 51 21.12 -4.09 -7.30
N LEU A 52 19.98 -4.15 -7.98
CA LEU A 52 18.71 -3.65 -7.44
C LEU A 52 18.26 -4.44 -6.20
N THR A 53 18.33 -5.77 -6.24
CA THR A 53 18.02 -6.61 -5.08
C THR A 53 18.89 -6.24 -3.88
N ARG A 54 20.20 -6.03 -4.10
CA ARG A 54 21.11 -5.59 -3.04
C ARG A 54 20.74 -4.21 -2.50
N ALA A 55 20.41 -3.26 -3.38
CA ALA A 55 20.00 -1.91 -2.97
C ALA A 55 18.72 -1.94 -2.13
N ILE A 56 17.73 -2.76 -2.54
CA ILE A 56 16.48 -2.94 -1.80
C ILE A 56 16.75 -3.56 -0.43
N VAL A 57 17.52 -4.65 -0.36
CA VAL A 57 17.87 -5.29 0.93
C VAL A 57 18.58 -4.31 1.86
N ASN A 58 19.57 -3.56 1.35
CA ASN A 58 20.28 -2.56 2.15
C ASN A 58 19.36 -1.44 2.64
N SER A 59 18.45 -0.96 1.78
CA SER A 59 17.46 0.05 2.14
C SER A 59 16.53 -0.47 3.24
N SER A 60 16.01 -1.69 3.10
CA SER A 60 15.14 -2.32 4.09
C SER A 60 15.84 -2.50 5.44
N ILE A 61 17.11 -2.91 5.45
CA ILE A 61 17.90 -3.01 6.69
C ILE A 61 18.04 -1.62 7.34
N SER A 62 18.43 -0.61 6.56
CA SER A 62 18.56 0.77 7.07
C SER A 62 17.23 1.31 7.60
N HIS A 63 16.11 1.02 6.95
CA HIS A 63 14.78 1.41 7.43
C HIS A 63 14.43 0.71 8.75
N CYS A 64 14.68 -0.60 8.84
CA CYS A 64 14.47 -1.37 10.05
C CYS A 64 15.31 -0.83 11.23
N ASP A 65 16.58 -0.48 11.00
CA ASP A 65 17.45 0.08 12.03
C ASP A 65 16.92 1.42 12.57
N VAL A 66 16.42 2.28 11.69
CA VAL A 66 15.79 3.55 12.05
C VAL A 66 14.50 3.31 12.83
N GLU A 67 13.62 2.41 12.36
CA GLU A 67 12.39 2.04 13.06
C GLU A 67 12.68 1.48 14.45
N MET A 68 13.62 0.54 14.56
CA MET A 68 14.06 -0.03 15.84
C MET A 68 14.66 1.02 16.76
N ARG A 69 15.35 2.05 16.23
CA ARG A 69 15.86 3.17 17.04
C ARG A 69 14.72 4.02 17.57
N LEU A 70 13.79 4.42 16.71
CA LEU A 70 12.61 5.21 17.10
C LEU A 70 11.74 4.47 18.12
N GLN A 71 11.53 3.16 17.94
CA GLN A 71 10.82 2.33 18.90
C GLN A 71 11.52 2.30 20.26
N ARG A 72 12.85 2.21 20.29
CA ARG A 72 13.63 2.28 21.54
C ARG A 72 13.55 3.66 22.19
N GLU A 73 13.62 4.74 21.41
CA GLU A 73 13.48 6.11 21.92
C GLU A 73 12.08 6.33 22.52
N LEU A 74 11.02 5.88 21.84
CA LEU A 74 9.65 5.92 22.35
C LEU A 74 9.49 5.07 23.61
N HIS A 75 10.01 3.85 23.62
CA HIS A 75 9.95 2.97 24.78
C HIS A 75 10.73 3.56 25.97
N ALA A 76 11.88 4.19 25.73
CA ALA A 76 12.66 4.87 26.77
C ALA A 76 11.93 6.09 27.32
N MET A 77 11.24 6.88 26.46
CA MET A 77 10.35 7.94 26.93
C MET A 77 9.22 7.35 27.78
N TYR A 78 8.56 6.28 27.33
CA TYR A 78 7.47 5.65 28.07
C TYR A 78 7.90 5.09 29.44
N MET A 79 9.06 4.44 29.51
CA MET A 79 9.61 3.91 30.75
C MET A 79 10.24 4.98 31.65
N GLY A 80 10.79 6.05 31.07
CA GLY A 80 11.35 7.21 31.78
C GLY A 80 10.28 8.16 32.31
N MET A 81 9.10 8.16 31.69
CA MET A 81 7.86 8.75 32.18
C MET A 81 7.18 7.79 33.17
N GLY A 82 7.97 7.16 34.03
CA GLY A 82 7.46 6.38 35.15
C GLY A 82 6.58 7.29 36.01
N ASP A 83 5.31 6.92 36.14
CA ASP A 83 4.35 7.46 37.12
C ASP A 83 4.20 8.97 37.21
N THR A 84 4.60 9.72 36.17
CA THR A 84 4.13 11.09 36.01
C THR A 84 2.83 11.04 35.24
N ALA A 85 1.79 10.57 35.93
CA ALA A 85 0.45 11.06 35.68
C ALA A 85 0.54 12.58 35.68
N MET A 86 0.69 13.17 34.49
CA MET A 86 0.40 14.58 34.31
C MET A 86 -1.02 14.75 34.85
N PRO A 87 -1.23 15.56 35.90
CA PRO A 87 -2.57 15.91 36.30
C PRO A 87 -3.11 16.71 35.11
N MET A 88 -3.85 16.03 34.23
CA MET A 88 -4.76 16.70 33.31
C MET A 88 -5.72 17.44 34.21
N THR A 89 -5.34 18.70 34.45
CA THR A 89 -6.06 19.76 35.13
C THR A 89 -7.52 19.37 35.28
N ASP A 90 -7.95 19.25 36.54
CA ASP A 90 -9.33 19.14 36.97
C ASP A 90 -10.16 20.23 36.28
N LEU A 91 -10.64 19.95 35.08
CA LEU A 91 -11.87 20.52 34.62
C LEU A 91 -12.93 19.72 35.37
N PRO A 92 -13.78 20.35 36.20
CA PRO A 92 -14.84 19.62 36.87
C PRO A 92 -15.82 19.19 35.79
N MET A 93 -15.58 18.01 35.21
CA MET A 93 -16.51 17.35 34.31
C MET A 93 -17.64 16.81 35.18
N ARG A 94 -18.50 17.74 35.59
CA ARG A 94 -19.81 17.43 36.11
C ARG A 94 -20.66 16.96 34.94
N ALA A 95 -20.51 15.68 34.61
CA ALA A 95 -21.49 14.94 33.86
C ALA A 95 -21.95 13.80 34.76
N ASP A 96 -22.94 14.12 35.60
CA ASP A 96 -23.87 13.14 36.12
C ASP A 96 -24.52 12.47 34.90
N SER A 97 -23.93 11.39 34.42
CA SER A 97 -24.45 10.59 33.33
C SER A 97 -24.10 9.16 33.65
N THR A 98 -25.10 8.45 34.16
CA THR A 98 -25.13 7.01 34.49
C THR A 98 -25.00 6.15 33.23
N GLY A 99 -24.05 6.46 32.35
CA GLY A 99 -23.62 5.65 31.24
C GLY A 99 -22.34 4.93 31.64
N LYS A 100 -22.27 3.63 31.37
CA LYS A 100 -21.08 2.80 31.60
C LYS A 100 -19.94 3.38 30.73
N LEU A 101 -19.10 4.21 31.31
CA LEU A 101 -17.92 4.74 30.62
C LEU A 101 -16.89 3.62 30.51
N VAL A 102 -16.42 3.35 29.30
CA VAL A 102 -15.35 2.37 29.03
C VAL A 102 -14.12 3.15 28.62
N THR A 103 -13.09 3.14 29.47
CA THR A 103 -11.78 3.68 29.12
C THR A 103 -11.02 2.64 28.30
N VAL A 104 -10.61 3.02 27.09
CA VAL A 104 -9.79 2.17 26.21
C VAL A 104 -8.42 2.80 26.09
N GLU A 105 -7.40 2.11 26.59
CA GLU A 105 -6.01 2.51 26.39
C GLU A 105 -5.48 1.93 25.07
N LEU A 106 -5.10 2.81 24.16
CA LEU A 106 -4.51 2.46 22.87
C LEU A 106 -3.02 2.82 22.91
N PRO A 107 -2.09 1.84 22.85
CA PRO A 107 -0.65 2.09 23.03
C PRO A 107 -0.04 2.93 21.89
N TYR A 108 -0.71 3.02 20.75
CA TYR A 108 -0.30 3.84 19.62
C TYR A 108 -1.50 4.64 19.11
N THR A 109 -1.53 5.93 19.40
CA THR A 109 -2.49 6.88 18.84
C THR A 109 -1.76 7.86 17.94
N THR A 110 -2.12 7.84 16.65
CA THR A 110 -1.64 8.87 15.72
C THR A 110 -2.37 10.18 16.01
N THR A 111 -1.76 11.32 15.67
CA THR A 111 -2.39 12.64 15.81
C THR A 111 -3.78 12.69 15.17
N ILE A 112 -3.94 12.05 14.01
CA ILE A 112 -5.22 11.95 13.32
C ILE A 112 -6.23 11.20 14.20
N LEU A 113 -5.91 10.01 14.69
CA LEU A 113 -6.82 9.23 15.54
C LEU A 113 -7.19 9.97 16.83
N GLY A 114 -6.24 10.65 17.46
CA GLY A 114 -6.50 11.49 18.64
C GLY A 114 -7.53 12.58 18.33
N VAL A 115 -7.34 13.33 17.24
CA VAL A 115 -8.31 14.35 16.81
C VAL A 115 -9.67 13.76 16.48
N LEU A 116 -9.73 12.54 15.91
CA LEU A 116 -11.00 11.87 15.62
C LEU A 116 -11.72 11.47 16.91
N PHE A 117 -11.03 10.91 17.92
CA PHE A 117 -11.66 10.57 19.19
C PHE A 117 -12.15 11.81 19.94
N GLU A 118 -11.36 12.88 19.98
CA GLU A 118 -11.78 14.16 20.57
C GLU A 118 -12.97 14.76 19.83
N SER A 119 -12.96 14.72 18.50
CA SER A 119 -14.10 15.16 17.69
C SER A 119 -15.32 14.27 17.91
N MET A 120 -15.12 12.96 18.10
CA MET A 120 -16.19 12.03 18.42
C MET A 120 -16.87 12.42 19.74
N PHE A 121 -16.06 12.62 20.77
CA PHE A 121 -16.54 13.00 22.09
C PHE A 121 -17.23 14.37 22.06
N THR A 122 -16.57 15.38 21.47
CA THR A 122 -17.07 16.77 21.40
C THR A 122 -18.43 16.86 20.71
N PHE A 123 -18.61 16.16 19.58
CA PHE A 123 -19.81 16.32 18.76
C PHE A 123 -20.91 15.28 19.03
N TRP A 124 -20.56 14.10 19.56
CA TRP A 124 -21.52 12.99 19.66
C TRP A 124 -21.78 12.49 21.08
N ALA A 125 -20.93 12.74 22.07
CA ALA A 125 -21.10 12.17 23.42
C ALA A 125 -22.41 12.57 24.09
N GLY A 126 -22.88 13.81 23.87
CA GLY A 126 -24.15 14.33 24.38
C GLY A 126 -25.12 14.76 23.29
N CYS A 127 -24.97 14.25 22.06
CA CYS A 127 -25.77 14.70 20.93
C CYS A 127 -27.25 14.34 21.13
N ASP A 128 -28.13 15.35 21.03
CA ASP A 128 -29.57 15.14 20.94
C ASP A 128 -29.91 14.51 19.58
N PRO A 129 -30.58 13.34 19.53
CA PRO A 129 -31.03 12.71 18.28
C PRO A 129 -31.90 13.62 17.39
N ARG A 130 -32.53 14.66 17.96
CA ARG A 130 -33.36 15.63 17.23
C ARG A 130 -32.56 16.78 16.63
N ARG A 131 -31.31 16.99 17.07
CA ARG A 131 -30.47 18.11 16.64
C ARG A 131 -29.05 17.65 16.36
N LEU A 132 -28.91 16.92 15.26
CA LEU A 132 -27.63 16.37 14.84
C LEU A 132 -26.64 17.48 14.43
N PRO A 133 -25.35 17.35 14.79
CA PRO A 133 -24.33 18.26 14.32
C PRO A 133 -24.20 18.16 12.79
N LYS A 134 -24.10 19.32 12.14
CA LYS A 134 -23.90 19.37 10.69
C LYS A 134 -22.52 18.80 10.34
N SER A 135 -22.48 17.91 9.34
CA SER A 135 -21.24 17.27 8.90
C SER A 135 -20.17 18.27 8.44
N SER A 136 -20.58 19.39 7.85
CA SER A 136 -19.67 20.47 7.45
C SER A 136 -19.01 21.16 8.64
N THR A 137 -19.74 21.33 9.74
CA THR A 137 -19.18 21.88 10.99
C THR A 137 -18.17 20.92 11.61
N VAL A 138 -18.49 19.62 11.64
CA VAL A 138 -17.57 18.59 12.14
C VAL A 138 -16.31 18.51 11.28
N ALA A 139 -16.44 18.54 9.95
CA ALA A 139 -15.31 18.50 9.04
C ALA A 139 -14.41 19.73 9.19
N ARG A 140 -14.98 20.94 9.30
CA ARG A 140 -14.17 22.15 9.51
C ARG A 140 -13.41 22.13 10.84
N ALA A 141 -14.02 21.63 11.90
CA ALA A 141 -13.33 21.47 13.18
C ALA A 141 -12.17 20.45 13.09
N ILE A 142 -12.31 19.42 12.27
CA ILE A 142 -11.22 18.47 12.00
C ILE A 142 -10.09 19.14 11.19
N ASP A 143 -10.42 19.94 10.17
CA ASP A 143 -9.43 20.71 9.41
C ASP A 143 -8.62 21.65 10.31
N GLU A 144 -9.32 22.42 11.15
CA GLU A 144 -8.71 23.37 12.08
C GLU A 144 -7.73 22.68 13.04
N ARG A 145 -8.06 21.45 13.49
CA ARG A 145 -7.22 20.68 14.43
C ARG A 145 -6.07 19.93 13.75
N LEU A 146 -6.23 19.50 12.50
CA LEU A 146 -5.20 18.78 11.72
C LEU A 146 -4.36 19.69 10.81
N GLY A 147 -4.70 20.99 10.74
CA GLY A 147 -4.02 21.95 9.88
C GLY A 147 -4.28 21.72 8.39
N PHE A 148 -5.42 21.12 8.02
CA PHE A 148 -5.77 20.93 6.62
C PHE A 148 -6.31 22.22 6.02
N SER A 149 -5.97 22.45 4.75
CA SER A 149 -6.49 23.59 4.01
C SER A 149 -7.90 23.29 3.47
N ALA A 150 -8.80 24.25 3.64
CA ALA A 150 -10.12 24.21 3.03
C ALA A 150 -10.03 24.14 1.50
N GLN A 151 -11.07 23.60 0.88
CA GLN A 151 -11.21 23.58 -0.57
C GLN A 151 -11.43 25.00 -1.11
N PRO A 152 -11.13 25.28 -2.40
CA PRO A 152 -11.31 26.60 -3.01
C PRO A 152 -12.76 27.13 -2.98
N ASN A 153 -13.73 26.22 -2.84
CA ASN A 153 -15.16 26.55 -2.72
C ASN A 153 -15.58 26.94 -1.30
N GLY A 154 -14.65 27.00 -0.33
CA GLY A 154 -14.93 27.30 1.07
C GLY A 154 -15.44 26.10 1.88
N GLU A 155 -15.52 24.91 1.28
CA GLU A 155 -15.83 23.68 2.01
C GLU A 155 -14.61 23.14 2.75
N ALA A 156 -14.86 22.33 3.78
CA ALA A 156 -13.82 21.58 4.46
C ALA A 156 -13.03 20.68 3.48
N SER A 157 -11.79 20.36 3.81
CA SER A 157 -10.93 19.49 3.01
C SER A 157 -11.60 18.14 2.75
N ARG A 158 -11.28 17.51 1.62
CA ARG A 158 -11.83 16.19 1.27
C ARG A 158 -11.51 15.14 2.34
N SER A 159 -10.32 15.22 2.94
CA SER A 159 -9.89 14.34 4.03
C SER A 159 -10.75 14.54 5.28
N ALA A 160 -10.99 15.79 5.71
CA ALA A 160 -11.84 16.04 6.86
C ALA A 160 -13.31 15.71 6.62
N GLN A 161 -13.82 15.88 5.40
CA GLN A 161 -15.16 15.41 5.03
C GLN A 161 -15.27 13.89 5.17
N ALA A 162 -14.28 13.15 4.69
CA ALA A 162 -14.22 11.68 4.83
C ALA A 162 -14.16 11.26 6.31
N TYR A 163 -13.32 11.93 7.10
CA TYR A 163 -13.21 11.68 8.53
C TYR A 163 -14.49 12.01 9.30
N ALA A 164 -15.10 13.16 9.04
CA ALA A 164 -16.38 13.55 9.64
C ALA A 164 -17.50 12.55 9.34
N SER A 165 -17.49 11.94 8.15
CA SER A 165 -18.42 10.87 7.77
C SER A 165 -18.13 9.57 8.54
N ALA A 166 -16.86 9.20 8.68
CA ALA A 166 -16.44 7.96 9.35
C ALA A 166 -16.84 7.92 10.83
N ILE A 167 -16.72 9.05 11.53
CA ILE A 167 -16.97 9.14 12.98
C ILE A 167 -18.44 9.29 13.37
N ARG A 168 -19.38 9.35 12.40
CA ARG A 168 -20.80 9.43 12.73
C ARG A 168 -21.27 8.14 13.44
N PRO A 169 -22.13 8.24 14.47
CA PRO A 169 -22.77 7.07 15.05
C PRO A 169 -23.57 6.28 14.01
N ASP A 170 -23.63 4.96 14.16
CA ASP A 170 -24.26 4.10 13.16
C ASP A 170 -25.77 4.36 13.02
N TRP A 171 -26.45 4.70 14.12
CA TRP A 171 -27.87 5.09 14.07
C TRP A 171 -28.14 6.34 13.23
N VAL A 172 -27.16 7.25 13.11
CA VAL A 172 -27.22 8.42 12.19
C VAL A 172 -27.02 7.95 10.74
N LYS A 173 -26.02 7.11 10.50
CA LYS A 173 -25.71 6.57 9.16
C LYS A 173 -26.87 5.75 8.60
N ASP A 174 -27.55 4.99 9.46
CA ASP A 174 -28.67 4.15 9.08
C ASP A 174 -29.93 4.97 8.75
N ALA A 175 -30.13 6.11 9.41
CA ALA A 175 -31.22 7.03 9.08
C ALA A 175 -31.02 7.63 7.67
N ASP A 176 -29.81 8.09 7.34
CA ASP A 176 -29.47 8.61 6.01
C ASP A 176 -29.72 7.56 4.90
N ARG A 177 -29.37 6.30 5.15
CA ARG A 177 -29.54 5.18 4.20
C ARG A 177 -30.98 4.78 3.94
N ARG A 178 -31.93 5.08 4.84
CA ARG A 178 -33.35 4.75 4.67
C ARG A 178 -34.00 5.58 3.54
N HIS A 179 -33.51 6.79 3.30
CA HIS A 179 -33.99 7.63 2.19
C HIS A 179 -33.59 7.06 0.82
N HIS A 180 -32.49 6.30 0.73
CA HIS A 180 -32.05 5.66 -0.52
C HIS A 180 -32.68 4.28 -0.76
N ARG A 181 -33.14 3.57 0.28
CA ARG A 181 -33.86 2.29 0.13
C ARG A 181 -35.35 2.44 -0.20
N SER A 182 -35.86 3.67 -0.24
CA SER A 182 -37.27 3.98 -0.54
C SER A 182 -37.49 4.34 -2.01
N GLY A 183 -36.67 3.83 -2.94
CA GLY A 183 -36.95 3.90 -4.37
C GLY A 183 -38.13 2.97 -4.73
N PRO A 184 -38.97 3.33 -5.72
CA PRO A 184 -40.21 2.61 -6.00
C PRO A 184 -39.88 1.16 -6.34
N ARG A 185 -40.47 0.22 -5.59
CA ARG A 185 -40.60 -1.16 -6.04
C ARG A 185 -41.47 -1.14 -7.30
N MET A 186 -40.83 -1.37 -8.45
CA MET A 186 -41.50 -1.93 -9.62
C MET A 186 -41.88 -3.38 -9.32
#